data_AF-A0AAW6C7K9-F1
#
_entry.id   AF-A0AAW6C7K9-F1
#
_cell.length_a   1.000
_cell.length_b   1.000
_cell.length_c   1.000
_cell.angle_alpha   90.00
_cell.angle_beta   90.00
_cell.angle_gamma   90.00
#
_symmetry.space_group_name_H-M   'P 1'
#
loop_
_entity.id
_entity.type
_entity.pdbx_description
1 polymer ?
#
loop_
_entity_poly.entity_id
_entity_poly.type
_entity_poly.pdbx_seq_one_letter_code
_entity_poly.pdbx_strand_id
1 'polypeptide(L)'
;MRRNGYDSYHGRSRVRTFLKVLIVLLLVVLAVAVGALLWLEPYIDYSANGIKINLPFFQQKEPAPATGAPVVVTTPEPTPTPEPEEDFRGILLPNSALYDGTAAQQVEAAGATAALFDMKADDGSLGYISGLALAIQAEASAADPALNAAIQLLNGGEVYTVARVSCFRDNLVPRSDMSLAIHTNAGNWRDSGDTRWLSPANESARQYVVGVCRELAALGFDEILLDNWAFPTDGELGWIKADANYPADGRTAALEVFLEEVRAGLAEFPEVKVSLVTTASAAAGGAVESGQTAALLERADRVLVRLGEGETLPRLNQTPVVPVLEQAGQAREDWAVLAMTGE
;
A
#
# COMPACT_ATOMS: atom_id res chain seq x y z
N MET A 1 -110.84 66.61 9.03
CA MET A 1 -110.92 67.03 7.61
C MET A 1 -109.56 67.57 7.20
N ARG A 2 -109.09 67.15 6.01
CA ARG A 2 -108.07 67.84 5.18
C ARG A 2 -106.63 67.80 5.72
N ARG A 3 -105.69 67.14 5.02
CA ARG A 3 -105.04 67.47 3.72
C ARG A 3 -104.11 68.69 3.82
N ASN A 4 -102.84 68.41 3.49
CA ASN A 4 -101.86 69.17 2.70
C ASN A 4 -100.46 68.91 3.33
N GLY A 5 -99.42 68.36 2.65
CA GLY A 5 -98.93 68.60 1.29
C GLY A 5 -98.24 69.97 1.27
N TYR A 6 -96.98 70.23 0.89
CA TYR A 6 -95.86 69.61 0.16
C TYR A 6 -94.57 70.23 0.80
N ASP A 7 -93.38 69.63 0.77
CA ASP A 7 -92.46 69.74 -0.37
C ASP A 7 -91.38 68.64 -0.33
N SER A 8 -91.18 68.03 -1.48
CA SER A 8 -90.24 66.95 -1.76
C SER A 8 -88.81 67.47 -1.93
N TYR A 9 -87.99 67.32 -0.88
CA TYR A 9 -86.55 67.57 -0.96
C TYR A 9 -85.81 66.29 -1.36
N HIS A 10 -85.43 66.17 -2.64
CA HIS A 10 -84.53 65.13 -3.13
C HIS A 10 -83.08 65.38 -2.69
N GLY A 11 -82.82 65.17 -1.40
CA GLY A 11 -81.47 65.08 -0.85
C GLY A 11 -80.94 63.65 -1.02
N ARG A 12 -80.23 63.39 -2.11
CA ARG A 12 -79.41 62.19 -2.37
C ARG A 12 -78.80 61.66 -1.07
N SER A 13 -79.38 60.61 -0.46
CA SER A 13 -79.05 60.25 0.93
C SER A 13 -77.66 59.63 1.00
N ARG A 14 -76.68 60.51 1.24
CA ARG A 14 -75.28 60.16 1.42
C ARG A 14 -75.12 59.02 2.43
N VAL A 15 -76.02 58.92 3.42
CA VAL A 15 -76.01 57.88 4.45
C VAL A 15 -76.25 56.47 3.92
N ARG A 16 -77.21 56.26 3.00
CA ARG A 16 -77.52 54.89 2.49
C ARG A 16 -76.48 54.42 1.47
N THR A 17 -75.92 55.35 0.69
CA THR A 17 -74.75 55.06 -0.16
C THR A 17 -73.52 54.80 0.69
N PHE A 18 -73.30 55.58 1.74
CA PHE A 18 -72.19 55.41 2.68
C PHE A 18 -72.25 54.06 3.41
N LEU A 19 -73.42 53.64 3.89
CA LEU A 19 -73.57 52.35 4.57
C LEU A 19 -73.32 51.15 3.64
N LYS A 20 -73.75 51.22 2.37
CA LYS A 20 -73.44 50.18 1.39
C LYS A 20 -71.95 50.10 1.08
N VAL A 21 -71.28 51.24 0.96
CA VAL A 21 -69.82 51.29 0.77
C VAL A 21 -69.11 50.72 1.99
N LEU A 22 -69.55 51.04 3.21
CA LEU A 22 -68.98 50.53 4.45
C LEU A 22 -69.09 48.99 4.58
N ILE A 23 -70.24 48.42 4.22
CA ILE A 23 -70.45 46.97 4.27
C ILE A 23 -69.58 46.24 3.24
N VAL A 24 -69.49 46.78 2.01
CA VAL A 24 -68.60 46.22 0.98
C VAL A 24 -67.13 46.31 1.44
N LEU A 25 -66.75 47.42 2.07
CA LEU A 25 -65.40 47.61 2.59
C LEU A 25 -65.08 46.61 3.72
N LEU A 26 -66.03 46.38 4.64
CA LEU A 26 -65.88 45.36 5.69
C LEU A 26 -65.81 43.93 5.14
N LEU A 27 -66.59 43.60 4.11
CA LEU A 27 -66.51 42.28 3.46
C LEU A 27 -65.18 42.08 2.74
N VAL A 28 -64.64 43.12 2.11
CA VAL A 28 -63.30 43.08 1.50
C VAL A 28 -62.23 42.92 2.58
N VAL A 29 -62.32 43.63 3.70
CA VAL A 29 -61.39 43.47 4.83
C VAL A 29 -61.47 42.06 5.42
N LEU A 30 -62.67 41.50 5.56
CA LEU A 30 -62.85 40.13 6.05
C LEU A 30 -62.28 39.11 5.06
N ALA A 31 -62.52 39.27 3.76
CA ALA A 31 -61.96 38.39 2.73
C ALA A 31 -60.42 38.46 2.68
N VAL A 32 -59.84 39.66 2.86
CA VAL A 32 -58.38 39.85 2.97
C VAL A 32 -57.85 39.21 4.26
N ALA A 33 -58.57 39.32 5.38
CA ALA A 33 -58.16 38.70 6.64
C ALA A 33 -58.19 37.17 6.55
N VAL A 34 -59.23 36.58 5.96
CA VAL A 34 -59.33 35.12 5.73
C VAL A 34 -58.27 34.66 4.74
N GLY A 35 -58.01 35.42 3.66
CA GLY A 35 -56.94 35.14 2.72
C GLY A 35 -55.55 35.19 3.36
N ALA A 36 -55.31 36.15 4.24
CA ALA A 36 -54.06 36.25 4.99
C ALA A 36 -53.88 35.08 5.98
N LEU A 37 -54.97 34.61 6.61
CA LEU A 37 -54.95 33.49 7.55
C LEU A 37 -54.66 32.15 6.85
N LEU A 38 -55.29 31.91 5.69
CA LEU A 38 -55.01 30.74 4.85
C LEU A 38 -53.61 30.80 4.21
N TRP A 39 -53.10 32.00 3.93
CA TRP A 39 -51.73 32.18 3.44
C TRP A 39 -50.69 31.98 4.56
N LEU A 40 -51.05 32.10 5.83
CA LEU A 40 -50.12 31.96 6.95
C LEU A 40 -49.92 30.51 7.44
N GLU A 41 -50.84 29.59 7.12
CA GLU A 41 -50.76 28.18 7.53
C GLU A 41 -49.43 27.48 7.19
N PRO A 42 -48.78 27.68 6.02
CA PRO A 42 -47.51 27.02 5.70
C PRO A 42 -46.26 27.67 6.34
N TYR A 43 -46.41 28.73 7.15
CA TYR A 43 -45.28 29.48 7.75
C TYR A 43 -45.16 29.31 9.27
N ILE A 44 -45.97 28.44 9.86
CA ILE A 44 -45.95 28.10 11.29
C ILE A 44 -45.48 26.65 11.45
N ASP A 45 -44.22 26.46 11.82
CA ASP A 45 -43.68 25.14 12.16
C ASP A 45 -43.87 24.85 13.66
N TYR A 46 -44.58 23.76 13.97
CA TYR A 46 -44.73 23.26 15.33
C TYR A 46 -43.63 22.22 15.62
N SER A 47 -42.63 22.61 16.41
CA SER A 47 -41.54 21.75 16.88
C SER A 47 -41.61 21.60 18.41
N ALA A 48 -41.07 20.51 18.95
CA ALA A 48 -41.15 20.13 20.37
C ALA A 48 -40.62 21.18 21.37
N ASN A 49 -39.97 22.26 20.89
CA ASN A 49 -39.47 23.38 21.69
C ASN A 49 -40.24 24.71 21.50
N GLY A 50 -41.46 24.68 20.95
CA GLY A 50 -42.35 25.85 20.81
C GLY A 50 -42.49 26.41 19.39
N ILE A 51 -43.43 27.33 19.20
CA ILE A 51 -43.89 27.85 17.90
C ILE A 51 -42.84 28.80 17.28
N LYS A 52 -42.39 28.53 16.05
CA LYS A 52 -41.53 29.43 15.27
C LYS A 52 -42.28 29.97 14.04
N ILE A 53 -42.24 31.29 13.86
CA ILE A 53 -42.90 31.99 12.74
C ILE A 53 -41.82 32.54 11.80
N ASN A 54 -41.77 32.05 10.56
CA ASN A 54 -40.77 32.46 9.56
C ASN A 54 -41.42 33.36 8.49
N LEU A 55 -41.24 34.68 8.62
CA LEU A 55 -41.78 35.66 7.66
C LEU A 55 -40.70 36.16 6.68
N PRO A 56 -40.98 36.21 5.37
CA PRO A 56 -39.97 36.52 4.33
C PRO A 56 -39.53 37.99 4.28
N PHE A 57 -40.18 38.89 5.02
CA PHE A 57 -39.95 40.35 4.91
C PHE A 57 -38.84 40.88 5.82
N PHE A 58 -38.34 40.07 6.76
CA PHE A 58 -37.31 40.48 7.72
C PHE A 58 -35.87 40.13 7.29
N GLN A 59 -35.66 39.62 6.08
CA GLN A 59 -34.31 39.43 5.54
C GLN A 59 -33.77 40.74 4.97
N GLN A 60 -33.13 41.53 5.81
CA GLN A 60 -32.39 42.72 5.40
C GLN A 60 -31.05 42.29 4.79
N LYS A 61 -30.84 42.71 3.53
CA LYS A 61 -29.67 42.40 2.70
C LYS A 61 -28.54 43.38 3.01
N GLU A 62 -27.44 42.90 3.58
CA GLU A 62 -26.24 43.67 3.85
C GLU A 62 -25.27 43.63 2.64
N PRO A 63 -24.55 44.72 2.29
CA PRO A 63 -23.69 44.78 1.11
C PRO A 63 -22.28 44.20 1.36
N ALA A 64 -21.68 43.70 0.27
CA ALA A 64 -20.51 42.83 0.25
C ALA A 64 -19.15 43.50 0.56
N PRO A 65 -18.24 42.76 1.22
CA PRO A 65 -16.80 42.93 1.05
C PRO A 65 -16.20 41.84 0.15
N ALA A 66 -15.29 42.29 -0.72
CA ALA A 66 -14.19 41.61 -1.43
C ALA A 66 -14.36 40.14 -1.90
N THR A 67 -14.19 39.95 -3.21
CA THR A 67 -13.87 38.72 -3.94
C THR A 67 -12.91 37.81 -3.16
N GLY A 68 -13.48 36.85 -2.42
CA GLY A 68 -12.81 35.63 -1.98
C GLY A 68 -13.34 34.48 -2.83
N ALA A 69 -12.43 33.63 -3.30
CA ALA A 69 -12.66 32.46 -4.16
C ALA A 69 -13.93 31.64 -3.80
N PRO A 70 -14.54 30.94 -4.77
CA PRO A 70 -15.70 30.09 -4.49
C PRO A 70 -15.41 29.15 -3.33
N VAL A 71 -16.21 29.22 -2.26
CA VAL A 71 -16.18 28.25 -1.18
C VAL A 71 -16.76 26.96 -1.74
N VAL A 72 -15.87 26.11 -2.24
CA VAL A 72 -16.14 24.70 -2.52
C VAL A 72 -16.52 24.08 -1.17
N VAL A 73 -17.77 23.67 -1.01
CA VAL A 73 -18.14 22.75 0.08
C VAL A 73 -17.52 21.41 -0.31
N THR A 74 -16.26 21.22 0.07
CA THR A 74 -15.67 19.89 0.14
C THR A 74 -16.42 19.20 1.27
N THR A 75 -17.36 18.32 0.93
CA THR A 75 -17.62 17.16 1.78
C THR A 75 -16.23 16.61 2.13
N PRO A 76 -15.81 16.53 3.40
CA PRO A 76 -14.59 15.81 3.69
C PRO A 76 -14.82 14.43 3.14
N GLU A 77 -14.09 14.11 2.06
CA GLU A 77 -13.87 12.73 1.66
C GLU A 77 -13.53 11.98 2.96
N PRO A 78 -14.19 10.85 3.27
CA PRO A 78 -13.87 10.13 4.48
C PRO A 78 -12.37 9.99 4.50
N THR A 79 -11.71 10.60 5.50
CA THR A 79 -10.30 10.32 5.75
C THR A 79 -10.22 8.80 5.73
N PRO A 80 -9.44 8.18 4.82
CA PRO A 80 -9.30 6.74 4.84
C PRO A 80 -8.95 6.42 6.29
N THR A 81 -9.79 5.60 6.94
CA THR A 81 -9.38 4.95 8.18
C THR A 81 -7.97 4.46 7.86
N PRO A 82 -6.92 4.89 8.59
CA PRO A 82 -5.59 4.40 8.32
C PRO A 82 -5.74 2.89 8.28
N GLU A 83 -5.43 2.32 7.11
CA GLU A 83 -5.35 0.88 6.97
C GLU A 83 -4.47 0.45 8.14
N PRO A 84 -4.96 -0.43 9.04
CA PRO A 84 -4.23 -0.77 10.24
C PRO A 84 -2.81 -1.10 9.81
N GLU A 85 -1.82 -0.38 10.38
CA GLU A 85 -0.40 -0.67 10.11
C GLU A 85 -0.24 -2.18 10.26
N GLU A 86 0.12 -2.85 9.16
CA GLU A 86 0.26 -4.30 9.15
C GLU A 86 1.40 -4.66 10.10
N ASP A 87 1.06 -5.07 11.32
CA ASP A 87 1.97 -5.64 12.31
C ASP A 87 2.72 -6.81 11.67
N PHE A 88 3.99 -6.56 11.34
CA PHE A 88 4.82 -7.54 10.68
C PHE A 88 5.94 -8.00 11.61
N ARG A 89 5.80 -9.24 12.08
CA ARG A 89 6.79 -9.94 12.89
C ARG A 89 7.14 -11.24 12.18
N GLY A 90 8.17 -11.20 11.35
CA GLY A 90 8.60 -12.33 10.55
C GLY A 90 9.70 -13.15 11.22
N ILE A 91 9.55 -14.47 11.27
CA ILE A 91 10.62 -15.38 11.72
C ILE A 91 11.05 -16.32 10.59
N LEU A 92 12.37 -16.43 10.35
CA LEU A 92 12.92 -17.46 9.48
C LEU A 92 12.80 -18.83 10.14
N LEU A 93 12.07 -19.73 9.51
CA LEU A 93 11.88 -21.11 9.93
C LEU A 93 12.77 -22.06 9.13
N PRO A 94 13.15 -23.21 9.70
CA PRO A 94 13.77 -24.27 8.92
C PRO A 94 12.80 -24.78 7.84
N ASN A 95 13.33 -25.14 6.67
CA ASN A 95 12.51 -25.66 5.56
C ASN A 95 11.77 -26.95 5.90
N SER A 96 12.13 -27.67 6.97
CA SER A 96 11.33 -28.82 7.44
C SER A 96 9.91 -28.42 7.85
N ALA A 97 9.73 -27.19 8.34
CA ALA A 97 8.44 -26.65 8.74
C ALA A 97 7.47 -26.47 7.57
N LEU A 98 7.95 -26.53 6.32
CA LEU A 98 7.11 -26.57 5.11
C LEU A 98 6.24 -27.82 5.03
N TYR A 99 6.66 -28.94 5.65
CA TYR A 99 6.01 -30.24 5.45
C TYR A 99 5.79 -31.05 6.73
N ASP A 100 6.36 -30.66 7.88
CA ASP A 100 6.15 -31.37 9.15
C ASP A 100 4.95 -30.87 9.97
N GLY A 101 4.27 -29.80 9.49
CA GLY A 101 3.09 -29.22 10.13
C GLY A 101 3.38 -28.32 11.34
N THR A 102 4.65 -27.99 11.61
CA THR A 102 5.04 -27.20 12.78
C THR A 102 5.06 -25.69 12.56
N ALA A 103 4.95 -25.20 11.32
CA ALA A 103 5.09 -23.79 10.98
C ALA A 103 4.22 -22.85 11.85
N ALA A 104 2.91 -23.12 11.94
CA ALA A 104 1.99 -22.29 12.73
C ALA A 104 2.38 -22.22 14.21
N GLN A 105 2.75 -23.36 14.81
CA GLN A 105 3.17 -23.43 16.21
C GLN A 105 4.48 -22.65 16.43
N GLN A 106 5.44 -22.73 15.50
CA GLN A 106 6.71 -22.01 15.62
C GLN A 106 6.52 -20.49 15.49
N VAL A 107 5.65 -20.04 14.57
CA VAL A 107 5.25 -18.63 14.45
C VAL A 107 4.62 -18.12 15.74
N GLU A 108 3.63 -18.85 16.28
CA GLU A 108 2.95 -18.47 17.52
C GLU A 108 3.94 -18.43 18.71
N ALA A 109 4.78 -19.45 18.85
CA ALA A 109 5.77 -19.53 19.93
C ALA A 109 6.80 -18.39 19.88
N ALA A 110 7.13 -17.90 18.69
CA ALA A 110 8.01 -16.75 18.49
C ALA A 110 7.32 -15.40 18.70
N GLY A 111 5.99 -15.38 18.88
CA GLY A 111 5.21 -14.14 18.85
C GLY A 111 5.30 -13.43 17.50
N ALA A 112 5.47 -14.19 16.43
CA ALA A 112 5.54 -13.74 15.05
C ALA A 112 4.14 -13.71 14.41
N THR A 113 4.01 -13.00 13.29
CA THR A 113 2.82 -12.96 12.43
C THR A 113 3.07 -13.61 11.06
N ALA A 114 4.34 -13.82 10.68
CA ALA A 114 4.73 -14.37 9.39
C ALA A 114 5.84 -15.44 9.52
N ALA A 115 5.73 -16.49 8.71
CA ALA A 115 6.76 -17.51 8.54
C ALA A 115 7.60 -17.20 7.30
N LEU A 116 8.90 -16.96 7.49
CA LEU A 116 9.85 -16.80 6.40
C LEU A 116 10.51 -18.15 6.12
N PHE A 117 10.68 -18.48 4.85
CA PHE A 117 11.36 -19.70 4.41
C PHE A 117 12.45 -19.37 3.40
N ASP A 118 13.60 -20.03 3.52
CA ASP A 118 14.69 -19.86 2.57
C ASP A 118 14.43 -20.72 1.33
N MET A 119 13.80 -20.10 0.33
CA MET A 119 13.32 -20.81 -0.86
C MET A 119 14.33 -20.82 -2.00
N LYS A 120 15.18 -19.79 -2.05
CA LYS A 120 16.46 -19.82 -2.76
C LYS A 120 17.54 -19.35 -1.79
N ALA A 121 18.32 -20.30 -1.29
CA ALA A 121 19.39 -20.02 -0.35
C ALA A 121 20.56 -19.28 -1.01
N ASP A 122 21.43 -18.74 -0.17
CA ASP A 122 22.60 -17.97 -0.61
C ASP A 122 23.59 -18.80 -1.46
N ASP A 123 23.63 -20.12 -1.26
CA ASP A 123 24.45 -21.01 -2.07
C ASP A 123 23.83 -21.31 -3.45
N GLY A 124 22.58 -20.89 -3.69
CA GLY A 124 21.84 -21.12 -4.92
C GLY A 124 20.89 -22.31 -4.89
N SER A 125 20.88 -23.12 -3.82
CA SER A 125 19.96 -24.25 -3.67
C SER A 125 18.51 -23.76 -3.51
N LEU A 126 17.58 -24.52 -4.10
CA LEU A 126 16.15 -24.23 -4.06
C LEU A 126 15.45 -25.15 -3.07
N GLY A 127 14.66 -24.57 -2.17
CA GLY A 127 13.83 -25.26 -1.19
C GLY A 127 12.57 -25.91 -1.78
N TYR A 128 12.51 -26.09 -3.09
CA TYR A 128 11.38 -26.63 -3.84
C TYR A 128 11.86 -27.26 -5.16
N ILE A 129 10.99 -28.02 -5.82
CA ILE A 129 11.27 -28.55 -7.17
C ILE A 129 10.97 -27.47 -8.20
N SER A 130 12.02 -27.05 -8.91
CA SER A 130 11.93 -26.06 -9.99
C SER A 130 11.89 -26.73 -11.36
N GLY A 131 11.11 -26.16 -12.28
CA GLY A 131 11.07 -26.52 -13.69
C GLY A 131 12.02 -25.69 -14.56
N LEU A 132 12.76 -24.74 -13.97
CA LEU A 132 13.67 -23.87 -14.71
C LEU A 132 14.88 -24.64 -15.23
N ALA A 133 15.19 -24.47 -16.51
CA ALA A 133 16.33 -25.14 -17.15
C ALA A 133 17.66 -24.87 -16.44
N LEU A 134 17.89 -23.63 -16.00
CA LEU A 134 19.10 -23.26 -15.25
C LEU A 134 19.17 -23.92 -13.86
N ALA A 135 18.05 -24.03 -13.14
CA ALA A 135 18.00 -24.72 -11.85
C ALA A 135 18.32 -26.21 -12.00
N ILE A 136 17.76 -26.85 -13.04
CA ILE A 136 17.99 -28.27 -13.33
C ILE A 136 19.44 -28.51 -13.76
N GLN A 137 19.97 -27.69 -14.67
CA GLN A 137 21.34 -27.81 -15.17
C GLN A 137 22.40 -27.54 -14.08
N ALA A 138 22.09 -26.67 -13.12
CA ALA A 138 22.97 -26.36 -12.00
C ALA A 138 22.81 -27.31 -10.80
N GLU A 139 21.89 -28.29 -10.88
CA GLU A 139 21.52 -29.17 -9.77
C GLU A 139 21.06 -28.39 -8.52
N ALA A 140 20.43 -27.22 -8.74
CA ALA A 140 19.94 -26.34 -7.69
C ALA A 140 18.55 -26.73 -7.18
N SER A 141 17.74 -27.40 -8.01
CA SER A 141 16.39 -27.84 -7.64
C SER A 141 16.44 -28.89 -6.51
N ALA A 142 15.47 -28.83 -5.59
CA ALA A 142 15.22 -29.95 -4.68
C ALA A 142 14.87 -31.22 -5.48
N ALA A 143 15.00 -32.38 -4.83
CA ALA A 143 14.75 -33.68 -5.44
C ALA A 143 13.50 -34.40 -4.90
N ASP A 144 12.91 -33.94 -3.79
CA ASP A 144 11.76 -34.60 -3.16
C ASP A 144 10.44 -34.22 -3.85
N PRO A 145 9.77 -35.15 -4.57
CA PRO A 145 8.53 -34.88 -5.31
C PRO A 145 7.36 -34.45 -4.43
N ALA A 146 7.41 -34.71 -3.12
CA ALA A 146 6.35 -34.31 -2.20
C ALA A 146 6.42 -32.83 -1.79
N LEU A 147 7.57 -32.16 -2.00
CA LEU A 147 7.86 -30.85 -1.41
C LEU A 147 6.93 -29.75 -1.94
N ASN A 148 6.72 -29.67 -3.26
CA ASN A 148 5.84 -28.65 -3.84
C ASN A 148 4.38 -28.79 -3.37
N ALA A 149 3.88 -30.03 -3.22
CA ALA A 149 2.54 -30.28 -2.73
C ALA A 149 2.40 -29.89 -1.24
N ALA A 150 3.44 -30.12 -0.43
CA ALA A 150 3.46 -29.70 0.97
C ALA A 150 3.49 -28.17 1.11
N ILE A 151 4.30 -27.47 0.30
CA ILE A 151 4.35 -26.00 0.25
C ILE A 151 2.96 -25.45 -0.09
N GLN A 152 2.30 -25.97 -1.13
CA GLN A 152 0.95 -25.53 -1.51
C GLN A 152 -0.08 -25.79 -0.40
N LEU A 153 0.05 -26.90 0.34
CA LEU A 153 -0.84 -27.20 1.46
C LEU A 153 -0.65 -26.20 2.62
N LEU A 154 0.59 -25.84 2.95
CA LEU A 154 0.89 -24.84 3.97
C LEU A 154 0.36 -23.46 3.55
N ASN A 155 0.64 -23.05 2.31
CA ASN A 155 0.25 -21.76 1.75
C ASN A 155 -1.28 -21.62 1.55
N GLY A 156 -2.01 -22.73 1.44
CA GLY A 156 -3.48 -22.73 1.46
C GLY A 156 -4.08 -22.61 2.88
N GLY A 157 -3.25 -22.51 3.91
CA GLY A 157 -3.64 -22.38 5.31
C GLY A 157 -3.80 -20.92 5.77
N GLU A 158 -3.71 -20.71 7.09
CA GLU A 158 -3.87 -19.38 7.72
C GLU A 158 -2.53 -18.71 8.08
N VAL A 159 -1.40 -19.40 7.86
CA VAL A 159 -0.06 -18.86 8.16
C VAL A 159 0.38 -17.99 7.00
N TYR A 160 0.66 -16.72 7.28
CA TYR A 160 1.25 -15.82 6.28
C TYR A 160 2.68 -16.27 5.96
N THR A 161 2.95 -16.63 4.71
CA THR A 161 4.26 -17.16 4.30
C THR A 161 5.03 -16.20 3.41
N VAL A 162 6.33 -16.11 3.69
CA VAL A 162 7.26 -15.24 2.97
C VAL A 162 8.37 -16.10 2.38
N ALA A 163 8.52 -16.11 1.06
CA ALA A 163 9.62 -16.79 0.38
C ALA A 163 10.83 -15.86 0.27
N ARG A 164 11.89 -16.15 1.03
CA ARG A 164 13.18 -15.49 0.85
C ARG A 164 13.88 -16.03 -0.38
N VAL A 165 14.32 -15.12 -1.25
CA VAL A 165 15.05 -15.42 -2.47
C VAL A 165 16.38 -14.66 -2.46
N SER A 166 17.49 -15.36 -2.23
CA SER A 166 18.82 -14.82 -2.47
C SER A 166 19.05 -14.70 -3.98
N CYS A 167 18.82 -13.51 -4.52
CA CYS A 167 18.70 -13.26 -5.95
C CYS A 167 20.03 -13.53 -6.67
N PHE A 168 21.06 -12.71 -6.43
CA PHE A 168 22.31 -12.76 -7.20
C PHE A 168 23.47 -13.41 -6.45
N ARG A 169 23.38 -13.61 -5.13
CA ARG A 169 24.32 -14.47 -4.39
C ARG A 169 23.92 -15.93 -4.62
N ASP A 170 24.73 -16.66 -5.38
CA ASP A 170 24.44 -17.99 -5.91
C ASP A 170 25.75 -18.72 -6.27
N ASN A 171 25.96 -19.92 -5.72
CA ASN A 171 27.16 -20.70 -5.96
C ASN A 171 27.00 -21.75 -7.07
N LEU A 172 25.77 -22.20 -7.33
CA LEU A 172 25.47 -23.34 -8.21
C LEU A 172 25.36 -22.91 -9.67
N VAL A 173 24.51 -21.93 -9.98
CA VAL A 173 24.27 -21.49 -11.36
C VAL A 173 25.53 -20.94 -12.03
N PRO A 174 26.28 -19.99 -11.44
CA PRO A 174 27.49 -19.48 -12.08
C PRO A 174 28.63 -20.51 -12.14
N ARG A 175 28.55 -21.63 -11.39
CA ARG A 175 29.47 -22.75 -11.54
C ARG A 175 29.15 -23.60 -12.78
N SER A 176 27.86 -23.77 -13.10
CA SER A 176 27.39 -24.50 -14.29
C SER A 176 27.53 -23.65 -15.56
N ASP A 177 27.17 -22.37 -15.50
CA ASP A 177 27.33 -21.39 -16.58
C ASP A 177 28.08 -20.15 -16.10
N MET A 178 29.39 -20.12 -16.38
CA MET A 178 30.25 -19.01 -15.98
C MET A 178 29.89 -17.69 -16.66
N SER A 179 29.17 -17.69 -17.78
CA SER A 179 28.84 -16.45 -18.50
C SER A 179 27.87 -15.55 -17.72
N LEU A 180 27.14 -16.13 -16.77
CA LEU A 180 26.15 -15.43 -15.95
C LEU A 180 26.76 -14.76 -14.71
N ALA A 181 28.04 -15.05 -14.41
CA ALA A 181 28.69 -14.64 -13.17
C ALA A 181 29.28 -13.23 -13.22
N ILE A 182 29.51 -12.64 -12.05
CA ILE A 182 30.50 -11.58 -11.87
C ILE A 182 31.89 -12.21 -11.89
N HIS A 183 32.86 -11.57 -12.58
CA HIS A 183 34.20 -12.14 -12.82
C HIS A 183 35.32 -11.38 -12.13
N THR A 184 36.40 -12.09 -11.86
CA THR A 184 37.76 -11.57 -11.73
C THR A 184 38.51 -11.80 -13.04
N ASN A 185 39.78 -11.37 -13.11
CA ASN A 185 40.66 -11.77 -14.21
C ASN A 185 41.00 -13.28 -14.24
N ALA A 186 40.71 -14.03 -13.17
CA ALA A 186 41.08 -15.45 -13.04
C ALA A 186 39.89 -16.42 -13.10
N GLY A 187 38.65 -15.93 -13.19
CA GLY A 187 37.43 -16.74 -13.15
C GLY A 187 36.30 -16.01 -12.44
N ASN A 188 35.32 -16.75 -11.90
CA ASN A 188 34.21 -16.14 -11.16
C ASN A 188 34.73 -15.44 -9.90
N TRP A 189 34.24 -14.23 -9.64
CA TRP A 189 34.45 -13.54 -8.39
C TRP A 189 33.66 -14.23 -7.27
N ARG A 190 34.14 -14.05 -6.04
CA ARG A 190 33.52 -14.59 -4.83
C ARG A 190 33.55 -13.55 -3.72
N ASP A 191 32.50 -13.55 -2.92
CA ASP A 191 32.42 -12.70 -1.74
C ASP A 191 33.27 -13.22 -0.56
N SER A 192 33.18 -12.51 0.57
CA SER A 192 33.84 -12.86 1.83
C SER A 192 33.45 -14.23 2.38
N GLY A 193 32.30 -14.78 1.96
CA GLY A 193 31.82 -16.13 2.30
C GLY A 193 32.14 -17.19 1.24
N ASP A 194 33.15 -16.97 0.39
CA ASP A 194 33.54 -17.84 -0.74
C ASP A 194 32.39 -18.17 -1.71
N THR A 195 31.33 -17.36 -1.75
CA THR A 195 30.15 -17.63 -2.58
C THR A 195 30.24 -16.84 -3.88
N ARG A 196 29.93 -17.51 -5.00
CA ARG A 196 29.87 -16.85 -6.32
C ARG A 196 28.64 -15.95 -6.41
N TRP A 197 28.68 -15.05 -7.38
CA TRP A 197 27.58 -14.16 -7.67
C TRP A 197 27.19 -14.24 -9.14
N LEU A 198 25.90 -14.34 -9.39
CA LEU A 198 25.29 -13.97 -10.66
C LEU A 198 25.39 -12.45 -10.86
N SER A 199 25.36 -12.01 -12.11
CA SER A 199 25.39 -10.60 -12.46
C SER A 199 23.97 -10.01 -12.55
N PRO A 200 23.64 -8.96 -11.77
CA PRO A 200 22.39 -8.22 -11.97
C PRO A 200 22.30 -7.54 -13.36
N ALA A 201 23.44 -7.25 -14.00
CA ALA A 201 23.47 -6.68 -15.35
C ALA A 201 23.16 -7.73 -16.44
N ASN A 202 23.25 -9.02 -16.13
CA ASN A 202 23.03 -10.09 -17.09
C ASN A 202 21.54 -10.45 -17.19
N GLU A 203 20.97 -10.31 -18.39
CA GLU A 203 19.54 -10.57 -18.63
C GLU A 203 19.15 -12.02 -18.28
N SER A 204 19.90 -13.02 -18.72
CA SER A 204 19.60 -14.43 -18.41
C SER A 204 19.65 -14.72 -16.91
N ALA A 205 20.57 -14.09 -16.17
CA ALA A 205 20.60 -14.19 -14.71
C ALA A 205 19.38 -13.56 -14.05
N ARG A 206 18.94 -12.38 -14.52
CA ARG A 206 17.71 -11.76 -14.02
C ARG A 206 16.48 -12.61 -14.31
N GLN A 207 16.35 -13.11 -15.55
CA GLN A 207 15.23 -13.95 -15.95
C GLN A 207 15.18 -15.27 -15.16
N TYR A 208 16.33 -15.82 -14.76
CA TYR A 208 16.38 -16.95 -13.84
C TYR A 208 15.72 -16.61 -12.49
N VAL A 209 16.14 -15.51 -11.87
CA VAL A 209 15.59 -15.08 -10.57
C VAL A 209 14.10 -14.73 -10.68
N VAL A 210 13.67 -14.06 -11.76
CA VAL A 210 12.25 -13.77 -12.04
C VAL A 210 11.46 -15.07 -12.20
N GLY A 211 12.03 -16.07 -12.87
CA GLY A 211 11.46 -17.41 -12.97
C GLY A 211 11.25 -18.07 -11.61
N VAL A 212 12.25 -17.98 -10.73
CA VAL A 212 12.15 -18.49 -9.34
C VAL A 212 11.02 -17.78 -8.60
N CYS A 213 10.96 -16.45 -8.68
CA CYS A 213 9.88 -15.66 -8.06
C CYS A 213 8.49 -16.11 -8.58
N ARG A 214 8.35 -16.32 -9.89
CA ARG A 214 7.10 -16.78 -10.49
C ARG A 214 6.69 -18.18 -10.04
N GLU A 215 7.64 -19.11 -9.94
CA GLU A 215 7.36 -20.46 -9.43
C GLU A 215 6.91 -20.41 -7.96
N LEU A 216 7.53 -19.57 -7.14
CA LEU A 216 7.16 -19.40 -5.73
C LEU A 216 5.78 -18.76 -5.56
N ALA A 217 5.45 -17.74 -6.37
CA ALA A 217 4.10 -17.18 -6.41
C ALA A 217 3.07 -18.25 -6.83
N ALA A 218 3.39 -19.08 -7.83
CA ALA A 218 2.52 -20.19 -8.25
C ALA A 218 2.38 -21.31 -7.19
N LEU A 219 3.33 -21.42 -6.27
CA LEU A 219 3.24 -22.31 -5.10
C LEU A 219 2.42 -21.68 -3.96
N GLY A 220 1.98 -20.43 -4.09
CA GLY A 220 1.02 -19.78 -3.19
C GLY A 220 1.63 -18.95 -2.07
N PHE A 221 2.91 -18.59 -2.13
CA PHE A 221 3.50 -17.70 -1.12
C PHE A 221 2.83 -16.31 -1.15
N ASP A 222 2.52 -15.75 0.02
CA ASP A 222 1.90 -14.42 0.13
C ASP A 222 2.85 -13.28 -0.22
N GLU A 223 4.14 -13.47 0.05
CA GLU A 223 5.16 -12.43 -0.14
C GLU A 223 6.50 -13.03 -0.60
N ILE A 224 7.16 -12.35 -1.53
CA ILE A 224 8.50 -12.69 -2.00
C ILE A 224 9.47 -11.65 -1.47
N LEU A 225 10.41 -12.10 -0.64
CA LEU A 225 11.46 -11.28 -0.08
C LEU A 225 12.74 -11.41 -0.92
N LEU A 226 13.02 -10.39 -1.72
CA LEU A 226 14.24 -10.31 -2.52
C LEU A 226 15.42 -9.90 -1.64
N ASP A 227 16.31 -10.85 -1.42
CA ASP A 227 17.57 -10.66 -0.71
C ASP A 227 18.74 -10.75 -1.69
N ASN A 228 19.89 -10.16 -1.36
CA ASN A 228 21.07 -10.14 -2.24
C ASN A 228 20.74 -9.75 -3.70
N TRP A 229 19.80 -8.80 -3.88
CA TRP A 229 19.27 -8.37 -5.18
C TRP A 229 20.05 -7.22 -5.82
N ALA A 230 21.14 -6.79 -5.19
CA ALA A 230 22.00 -5.70 -5.64
C ALA A 230 23.36 -6.22 -6.10
N PHE A 231 24.23 -5.32 -6.58
CA PHE A 231 25.64 -5.65 -6.78
C PHE A 231 26.35 -5.84 -5.42
N PRO A 232 27.38 -6.71 -5.35
CA PRO A 232 28.10 -6.97 -4.10
C PRO A 232 28.74 -5.69 -3.55
N THR A 233 28.61 -5.48 -2.24
CA THR A 233 29.19 -4.35 -1.50
C THR A 233 30.25 -4.76 -0.48
N ASP A 234 30.52 -6.05 -0.36
CA ASP A 234 31.49 -6.62 0.57
C ASP A 234 32.42 -7.62 -0.15
N GLY A 235 33.56 -7.93 0.45
CA GLY A 235 34.63 -8.75 -0.12
C GLY A 235 35.66 -7.93 -0.90
N GLU A 236 36.53 -8.61 -1.64
CA GLU A 236 37.60 -7.98 -2.41
C GLU A 236 37.07 -7.42 -3.73
N LEU A 237 36.26 -6.35 -3.64
CA LEU A 237 35.61 -5.71 -4.79
C LEU A 237 36.63 -5.20 -5.83
N GLY A 238 37.84 -4.84 -5.40
CA GLY A 238 38.93 -4.40 -6.28
C GLY A 238 39.45 -5.49 -7.23
N TRP A 239 39.10 -6.76 -7.00
CA TRP A 239 39.43 -7.87 -7.90
C TRP A 239 38.34 -8.12 -8.95
N ILE A 240 37.17 -7.51 -8.80
CA ILE A 240 36.11 -7.60 -9.79
C ILE A 240 36.58 -6.94 -11.07
N LYS A 241 36.49 -7.69 -12.17
CA LYS A 241 36.76 -7.19 -13.51
C LYS A 241 35.58 -6.34 -13.96
N ALA A 242 35.85 -5.09 -14.29
CA ALA A 242 34.85 -4.21 -14.91
C ALA A 242 34.57 -4.67 -16.35
N ASP A 243 33.38 -5.20 -16.59
CA ASP A 243 32.87 -5.58 -17.92
C ASP A 243 31.34 -5.53 -17.97
N ALA A 244 30.70 -6.17 -18.96
CA ALA A 244 29.25 -6.15 -19.10
C ALA A 244 28.50 -6.77 -17.92
N ASN A 245 29.13 -7.70 -17.18
CA ASN A 245 28.54 -8.33 -16.00
C ASN A 245 28.81 -7.54 -14.71
N TYR A 246 29.71 -6.57 -14.75
CA TYR A 246 29.95 -5.65 -13.63
C TYR A 246 30.30 -4.27 -14.17
N PRO A 247 29.29 -3.50 -14.66
CA PRO A 247 29.56 -2.23 -15.29
C PRO A 247 29.98 -1.20 -14.23
N ALA A 248 30.87 -0.28 -14.61
CA ALA A 248 31.34 0.79 -13.72
C ALA A 248 30.21 1.79 -13.40
N ASP A 249 29.36 2.07 -14.38
CA ASP A 249 28.17 2.91 -14.29
C ASP A 249 26.91 2.10 -14.65
N GLY A 250 25.72 2.62 -14.34
CA GLY A 250 24.46 1.98 -14.75
C GLY A 250 24.00 0.80 -13.89
N ARG A 251 24.63 0.58 -12.73
CA ARG A 251 24.20 -0.45 -11.75
C ARG A 251 22.76 -0.23 -11.29
N THR A 252 22.40 1.00 -10.93
CA THR A 252 21.02 1.35 -10.58
C THR A 252 20.04 1.06 -11.71
N ALA A 253 20.41 1.34 -12.96
CA ALA A 253 19.54 1.05 -14.11
C ALA A 253 19.35 -0.47 -14.31
N ALA A 254 20.40 -1.28 -14.10
CA ALA A 254 20.26 -2.74 -14.14
C ALA A 254 19.31 -3.26 -13.06
N LEU A 255 19.36 -2.68 -11.85
CA LEU A 255 18.43 -3.03 -10.76
C LEU A 255 17.01 -2.52 -11.03
N GLU A 256 16.86 -1.36 -11.65
CA GLU A 256 15.56 -0.83 -12.07
C GLU A 256 14.87 -1.78 -13.04
N VAL A 257 15.60 -2.22 -14.07
CA VAL A 257 15.14 -3.24 -15.03
C VAL A 257 14.79 -4.54 -14.32
N PHE A 258 15.64 -5.01 -13.41
CA PHE A 258 15.34 -6.23 -12.63
C PHE A 258 14.02 -6.13 -11.87
N LEU A 259 13.77 -5.04 -11.15
CA LEU A 259 12.52 -4.85 -10.40
C LEU A 259 11.30 -4.69 -11.32
N GLU A 260 11.48 -4.15 -12.53
CA GLU A 260 10.41 -4.13 -13.55
C GLU A 260 10.12 -5.54 -14.07
N GLU A 261 11.15 -6.34 -14.34
CA GLU A 261 11.00 -7.72 -14.79
C GLU A 261 10.34 -8.60 -13.70
N VAL A 262 10.69 -8.41 -12.42
CA VAL A 262 10.01 -9.10 -11.30
C VAL A 262 8.54 -8.70 -11.25
N ARG A 263 8.22 -7.39 -11.29
CA ARG A 263 6.82 -6.93 -11.29
C ARG A 263 6.04 -7.49 -12.47
N ALA A 264 6.64 -7.52 -13.67
CA ALA A 264 6.02 -8.08 -14.86
C ALA A 264 5.84 -9.60 -14.76
N GLY A 265 6.82 -10.32 -14.22
CA GLY A 265 6.77 -11.77 -14.02
C GLY A 265 5.72 -12.20 -12.99
N LEU A 266 5.40 -11.33 -12.04
CA LEU A 266 4.37 -11.54 -11.01
C LEU A 266 3.01 -10.91 -11.35
N ALA A 267 2.83 -10.37 -12.55
CA ALA A 267 1.57 -9.73 -12.95
C ALA A 267 0.35 -10.67 -12.94
N GLU A 268 0.58 -11.99 -13.04
CA GLU A 268 -0.46 -13.03 -12.92
C GLU A 268 -0.86 -13.31 -11.46
N PHE A 269 -0.12 -12.77 -10.49
CA PHE A 269 -0.28 -12.97 -9.04
C PHE A 269 -0.34 -11.61 -8.32
N PRO A 270 -1.36 -10.76 -8.60
CA PRO A 270 -1.43 -9.40 -8.08
C PRO A 270 -1.53 -9.30 -6.54
N GLU A 271 -1.91 -10.38 -5.88
CA GLU A 271 -1.97 -10.50 -4.42
C GLU A 271 -0.60 -10.70 -3.76
N VAL A 272 0.40 -11.17 -4.52
CA VAL A 272 1.72 -11.49 -3.98
C VAL A 272 2.53 -10.22 -3.79
N LYS A 273 2.89 -9.93 -2.53
CA LYS A 273 3.72 -8.77 -2.18
C LYS A 273 5.19 -9.01 -2.53
N VAL A 274 5.91 -7.95 -2.86
CA VAL A 274 7.36 -7.98 -3.11
C VAL A 274 8.08 -7.06 -2.14
N SER A 275 8.92 -7.67 -1.31
CA SER A 275 9.71 -6.99 -0.29
C SER A 275 11.18 -7.02 -0.63
N LEU A 276 11.93 -5.99 -0.23
CA LEU A 276 13.35 -5.85 -0.55
C LEU A 276 14.19 -5.83 0.72
N VAL A 277 15.29 -6.57 0.74
CA VAL A 277 16.30 -6.46 1.79
C VAL A 277 17.37 -5.44 1.41
N THR A 278 17.78 -4.61 2.36
CA THR A 278 18.85 -3.62 2.20
C THR A 278 19.62 -3.41 3.51
N THR A 279 20.62 -2.52 3.49
CA THR A 279 21.34 -2.05 4.68
C THR A 279 20.94 -0.62 5.01
N ALA A 280 21.18 -0.16 6.25
CA ALA A 280 20.86 1.21 6.63
C ALA A 280 21.60 2.24 5.75
N SER A 281 22.87 1.97 5.45
CA SER A 281 23.69 2.80 4.56
C SER A 281 23.11 2.89 3.15
N ALA A 282 22.73 1.75 2.54
CA ALA A 282 22.16 1.71 1.20
C ALA A 282 20.80 2.44 1.12
N ALA A 283 19.94 2.22 2.12
CA ALA A 283 18.66 2.91 2.21
C ALA A 283 18.79 4.43 2.40
N ALA A 284 19.84 4.88 3.09
CA ALA A 284 20.16 6.30 3.24
C ALA A 284 20.88 6.91 2.01
N GLY A 285 21.11 6.12 0.94
CA GLY A 285 21.80 6.56 -0.27
C GLY A 285 23.34 6.52 -0.20
N GLY A 286 23.91 5.90 0.84
CA GLY A 286 25.35 5.81 1.06
C GLY A 286 26.06 4.67 0.31
N ALA A 287 25.34 3.64 -0.16
CA ALA A 287 25.93 2.48 -0.84
C ALA A 287 25.75 2.53 -2.37
N VAL A 288 26.23 3.60 -3.01
CA VAL A 288 26.09 3.83 -4.46
C VAL A 288 26.61 2.65 -5.29
N GLU A 289 27.67 1.97 -4.81
CA GLU A 289 28.27 0.81 -5.49
C GLU A 289 27.32 -0.39 -5.61
N SER A 290 26.35 -0.55 -4.69
CA SER A 290 25.35 -1.62 -4.77
C SER A 290 24.37 -1.40 -5.92
N GLY A 291 24.21 -0.15 -6.36
CA GLY A 291 23.14 0.28 -7.27
C GLY A 291 21.80 0.54 -6.58
N GLN A 292 21.62 0.19 -5.30
CA GLN A 292 20.39 0.47 -4.56
C GLN A 292 20.22 1.96 -4.30
N THR A 293 18.97 2.42 -4.36
CA THR A 293 18.61 3.81 -4.03
C THR A 293 17.29 3.82 -3.26
N ALA A 294 17.05 4.89 -2.49
CA ALA A 294 15.77 5.09 -1.82
C ALA A 294 14.58 5.01 -2.80
N ALA A 295 14.72 5.56 -4.00
CA ALA A 295 13.67 5.52 -5.03
C ALA A 295 13.35 4.09 -5.51
N LEU A 296 14.36 3.21 -5.60
CA LEU A 296 14.11 1.79 -5.92
C LEU A 296 13.45 1.06 -4.75
N LEU A 297 13.88 1.36 -3.52
CA LEU A 297 13.32 0.77 -2.31
C LEU A 297 11.85 1.15 -2.11
N GLU A 298 11.47 2.38 -2.48
CA GLU A 298 10.09 2.86 -2.42
C GLU A 298 9.13 2.15 -3.39
N ARG A 299 9.64 1.32 -4.30
CA ARG A 299 8.82 0.50 -5.20
C ARG A 299 8.36 -0.82 -4.58
N ALA A 300 8.88 -1.17 -3.40
CA ALA A 300 8.56 -2.39 -2.68
C ALA A 300 7.34 -2.22 -1.78
N ASP A 301 6.65 -3.31 -1.49
CA ASP A 301 5.56 -3.32 -0.50
C ASP A 301 6.12 -3.15 0.93
N ARG A 302 7.32 -3.66 1.18
CA ARG A 302 8.06 -3.49 2.45
C ARG A 302 9.56 -3.53 2.21
N VAL A 303 10.31 -2.80 3.05
CA VAL A 303 11.77 -2.80 3.04
C VAL A 303 12.30 -3.36 4.36
N LEU A 304 13.01 -4.47 4.28
CA LEU A 304 13.71 -5.07 5.42
C LEU A 304 15.14 -4.53 5.48
N VAL A 305 15.53 -3.98 6.62
CA VAL A 305 16.85 -3.35 6.79
C VAL A 305 17.69 -4.13 7.78
N ARG A 306 18.84 -4.63 7.31
CA ARG A 306 19.90 -5.13 8.18
C ARG A 306 20.59 -3.95 8.84
N LEU A 307 20.52 -3.92 10.18
CA LEU A 307 21.12 -2.88 11.00
C LEU A 307 22.44 -3.40 11.58
N GLY A 308 23.52 -2.64 11.40
CA GLY A 308 24.74 -2.80 12.16
C GLY A 308 24.61 -2.25 13.59
N GLU A 309 25.61 -2.53 14.43
CA GLU A 309 25.67 -2.02 15.79
C GLU A 309 25.63 -0.48 15.80
N GLY A 310 24.65 0.10 16.49
CA GLY A 310 24.49 1.55 16.59
C GLY A 310 23.79 2.22 15.39
N GLU A 311 23.39 1.47 14.36
CA GLU A 311 22.60 2.00 13.26
C GLU A 311 21.12 2.16 13.64
N THR A 312 20.46 3.15 13.02
CA THR A 312 19.01 3.39 13.19
C THR A 312 18.28 3.09 11.90
N LEU A 313 16.98 2.82 12.00
CA LEU A 313 16.16 2.56 10.82
C LEU A 313 16.15 3.80 9.90
N PRO A 314 16.37 3.61 8.60
CA PRO A 314 16.23 4.67 7.62
C PRO A 314 14.77 5.11 7.53
N ARG A 315 14.54 6.38 7.15
CA ARG A 315 13.20 6.88 6.84
C ARG A 315 12.98 6.82 5.33
N LEU A 316 12.02 6.01 4.90
CA LEU A 316 11.47 6.01 3.54
C LEU A 316 10.08 6.66 3.59
N ASN A 317 9.64 7.30 2.50
CA ASN A 317 8.46 8.15 2.57
C ASN A 317 7.17 7.36 2.80
N GLN A 318 6.89 6.40 1.93
CA GLN A 318 5.61 5.67 1.88
C GLN A 318 5.76 4.18 2.14
N THR A 319 6.99 3.68 2.19
CA THR A 319 7.25 2.24 2.30
C THR A 319 7.56 1.87 3.76
N PRO A 320 6.84 0.89 4.34
CA PRO A 320 7.14 0.37 5.66
C PRO A 320 8.57 -0.15 5.74
N VAL A 321 9.31 0.30 6.76
CA VAL A 321 10.70 -0.09 7.00
C VAL A 321 10.76 -1.00 8.23
N VAL A 322 11.11 -2.26 8.00
CA VAL A 322 11.15 -3.29 9.03
C VAL A 322 12.61 -3.63 9.37
N PRO A 323 13.01 -3.62 10.65
CA PRO A 323 14.34 -4.04 11.07
C PRO A 323 14.51 -5.54 10.98
N VAL A 324 15.68 -5.97 10.52
CA VAL A 324 16.13 -7.35 10.65
C VAL A 324 16.87 -7.52 11.97
N LEU A 325 16.46 -8.51 12.76
CA LEU A 325 16.98 -8.83 14.08
C LEU A 325 17.66 -10.20 14.07
N GLU A 326 18.52 -10.44 15.06
CA GLU A 326 19.19 -11.74 15.26
C GLU A 326 18.29 -12.77 15.94
N GLN A 327 17.36 -12.33 16.81
CA GLN A 327 16.48 -13.20 17.59
C GLN A 327 15.06 -12.64 17.64
N ALA A 328 14.08 -13.54 17.65
CA ALA A 328 12.68 -13.21 17.82
C ALA A 328 12.43 -12.59 19.20
N GLY A 329 11.50 -11.63 19.27
CA GLY A 329 11.03 -11.05 20.54
C GLY A 329 11.91 -9.93 21.14
N GLN A 330 12.91 -9.39 20.44
CA GLN A 330 13.47 -8.09 20.85
C GLN A 330 12.37 -7.02 20.73
N ALA A 331 12.30 -6.09 21.69
CA ALA A 331 11.22 -5.11 21.80
C ALA A 331 11.20 -4.13 20.60
N ARG A 332 10.50 -4.52 19.52
CA ARG A 332 10.08 -3.68 18.39
C ARG A 332 8.69 -4.14 17.95
N GLU A 333 7.86 -3.19 17.55
CA GLU A 333 6.47 -3.47 17.14
C GLU A 333 6.45 -4.22 15.80
N ASP A 334 7.36 -3.87 14.87
CA ASP A 334 7.60 -4.60 13.62
C ASP A 334 9.05 -5.10 13.54
N TRP A 335 9.25 -6.36 13.15
CA TRP A 335 10.57 -6.96 12.98
C TRP A 335 10.59 -8.17 12.04
N ALA A 336 11.77 -8.48 11.50
CA ALA A 336 12.03 -9.73 10.79
C ALA A 336 13.30 -10.38 11.34
N VAL A 337 13.40 -11.70 11.39
CA VAL A 337 14.65 -12.40 11.74
C VAL A 337 15.15 -13.14 10.52
N LEU A 338 16.30 -12.71 9.97
CA LEU A 338 16.99 -13.34 8.84
C LEU A 338 18.36 -13.86 9.29
N ALA A 339 18.39 -14.64 10.36
CA ALA A 339 19.60 -15.29 10.81
C ALA A 339 19.70 -16.68 10.18
N MET A 340 20.66 -16.87 9.29
CA MET A 340 21.16 -18.22 9.01
C MET A 340 21.97 -18.63 10.23
N THR A 341 21.43 -19.51 11.07
CA THR A 341 22.30 -20.24 11.99
C THR A 341 23.25 -21.04 11.12
N GLY A 342 24.51 -20.59 11.03
CA GLY A 342 25.56 -21.35 10.37
C GLY A 342 25.61 -22.76 10.95
N GLU A 343 25.50 -23.75 10.07
CA GLU A 343 26.21 -25.01 10.27
C GLU A 343 27.70 -24.80 9.96
#